data_AF-A0A1R4F6V1-F1
#
_entry.id   AF-A0A1R4F6V1-F1
#
_cell.length_a   1.000
_cell.length_b   1.000
_cell.length_c   1.000
_cell.angle_alpha   90.00
_cell.angle_beta   90.00
_cell.angle_gamma   90.00
#
_symmetry.space_group_name_H-M   'P 1'
#
loop_
_entity.id
_entity.type
_entity.pdbx_description
1 polymer ?
#
loop_
_entity_poly.entity_id
_entity_poly.type
_entity_poly.pdbx_seq_one_letter_code
_entity_poly.pdbx_strand_id
1 'polypeptide(L)'
;MFIIGVAIWGIAVGAFPPILQTRVMRVSTSAFRPLAGSIVVTVLNLGVAAGATLGGLVLDHGPIAVTLIAVTAAAVGTFALALMRPLNTPHEGTR
;
A
#
# COMPACT_ATOMS: atom_id res chain seq x y z
N MET A 1 17.38 17.98 2.93
CA MET A 1 16.85 16.68 3.42
C MET A 1 15.32 16.63 3.38
N PHE A 2 14.60 17.58 3.99
CA PHE A 2 13.13 17.57 4.00
C PHE A 2 12.48 17.47 2.61
N ILE A 3 12.90 18.33 1.65
CA ILE A 3 12.36 18.34 0.28
C ILE A 3 12.54 16.99 -0.42
N ILE A 4 13.72 16.37 -0.27
CA ILE A 4 14.01 15.05 -0.83
C ILE A 4 13.09 14.00 -0.21
N GLY A 5 12.88 14.05 1.11
CA GLY A 5 11.95 13.16 1.80
C GLY A 5 10.51 13.31 1.30
N VAL A 6 10.03 14.54 1.16
CA VAL A 6 8.69 14.84 0.60
C VAL A 6 8.58 14.36 -0.84
N ALA A 7 9.61 14.56 -1.66
CA ALA A 7 9.63 14.08 -3.04
C ALA A 7 9.55 12.55 -3.11
N ILE A 8 10.36 11.85 -2.31
CA ILE A 8 10.34 10.37 -2.23
C ILE A 8 8.95 9.90 -1.79
N TRP A 9 8.39 10.52 -0.75
CA TRP A 9 7.05 10.20 -0.25
C TRP A 9 5.97 10.42 -1.31
N GLY A 10 6.01 11.55 -2.01
CA GLY A 10 5.07 11.88 -3.08
C GLY A 10 5.13 10.88 -4.23
N ILE A 11 6.32 10.47 -4.65
CA ILE A 11 6.52 9.43 -5.66
C ILE A 11 5.95 8.09 -5.18
N ALA A 12 6.25 7.70 -3.94
CA ALA A 12 5.78 6.43 -3.39
C ALA A 12 4.25 6.38 -3.32
N VAL A 13 3.60 7.39 -2.73
CA VAL A 13 2.13 7.45 -2.60
C VAL A 13 1.46 7.63 -3.96
N GLY A 14 2.07 8.33 -4.92
CA GLY A 14 1.55 8.49 -6.27
C GLY A 14 1.62 7.22 -7.11
N ALA A 15 2.72 6.47 -7.01
CA ALA A 15 2.94 5.27 -7.82
C ALA A 15 2.27 4.01 -7.24
N PHE A 16 2.12 3.92 -5.91
CA PHE A 16 1.67 2.71 -5.25
C PHE A 16 0.24 2.28 -5.63
N PRO A 17 -0.80 3.15 -5.61
CA PRO A 17 -2.16 2.75 -5.97
C PRO A 17 -2.29 2.25 -7.41
N PRO A 18 -1.76 2.95 -8.44
CA PRO A 18 -1.80 2.47 -9.81
C PRO A 18 -1.11 1.11 -10.01
N ILE A 19 0.04 0.88 -9.35
CA ILE A 19 0.77 -0.39 -9.44
C ILE A 19 -0.07 -1.54 -8.88
N LEU A 20 -0.65 -1.36 -7.68
CA LEU A 20 -1.53 -2.35 -7.06
C LEU A 20 -2.76 -2.63 -7.91
N GLN A 21 -3.43 -1.58 -8.39
CA GLN A 21 -4.62 -1.70 -9.21
C GLN A 21 -4.31 -2.48 -10.50
N THR A 22 -3.21 -2.16 -11.17
CA THR A 22 -2.78 -2.87 -12.38
C THR A 22 -2.50 -4.34 -12.10
N ARG A 23 -1.85 -4.65 -10.97
CA ARG A 23 -1.53 -6.03 -10.58
C ARG A 23 -2.78 -6.86 -10.33
N VAL A 24 -3.74 -6.31 -9.58
CA VAL A 24 -5.02 -6.97 -9.28
C VAL A 24 -5.84 -7.18 -10.56
N MET A 25 -5.88 -6.20 -11.45
CA MET A 25 -6.61 -6.32 -12.72
C MET A 25 -6.01 -7.36 -13.68
N ARG A 26 -4.70 -7.62 -13.62
CA ARG A 26 -4.04 -8.66 -14.44
C ARG A 26 -4.38 -10.08 -13.99
N VAL A 27 -4.54 -10.30 -12.69
CA VAL A 27 -4.89 -11.62 -12.14
C VAL A 27 -6.39 -11.89 -12.10
N SER A 28 -7.22 -10.87 -12.33
CA SER A 28 -8.67 -10.97 -12.32
C SER A 28 -9.22 -11.39 -13.69
N THR A 29 -10.20 -12.29 -13.72
CA THR A 29 -10.99 -12.63 -14.91
C THR A 29 -11.80 -11.41 -15.39
N SER A 30 -12.06 -11.30 -16.69
CA SER A 30 -12.82 -10.18 -17.29
C SER A 30 -14.15 -9.88 -16.60
N ALA A 31 -14.88 -10.91 -16.14
CA ALA A 31 -16.15 -10.75 -15.44
C ALA A 31 -16.01 -10.07 -14.06
N PHE A 32 -14.91 -10.28 -13.36
CA PHE A 32 -14.69 -9.74 -12.00
C PHE A 32 -13.81 -8.49 -11.97
N ARG A 33 -13.27 -8.06 -13.12
CA ARG A 33 -12.36 -6.91 -13.20
C ARG A 33 -12.96 -5.60 -12.65
N PRO A 34 -14.25 -5.26 -12.88
CA PRO A 34 -14.88 -4.09 -12.24
C PRO A 34 -14.95 -4.20 -10.72
N LEU A 35 -15.34 -5.37 -10.21
CA LEU A 35 -15.41 -5.64 -8.77
C LEU A 35 -14.03 -5.56 -8.13
N ALA A 36 -13.03 -6.20 -8.72
CA ALA A 36 -11.65 -6.19 -8.24
C ALA A 36 -11.07 -4.77 -8.18
N GLY A 37 -11.34 -3.94 -9.19
CA GLY A 37 -10.97 -2.53 -9.19
C GLY A 37 -11.62 -1.74 -8.06
N SER A 38 -12.93 -1.93 -7.85
CA SER A 38 -13.65 -1.25 -6.76
C SER A 38 -13.13 -1.65 -5.37
N ILE A 39 -12.84 -2.94 -5.15
CA ILE A 39 -12.28 -3.44 -3.89
C ILE A 39 -10.93 -2.77 -3.58
N VAL A 40 -10.04 -2.66 -4.58
CA VAL A 40 -8.73 -2.00 -4.39
C VAL A 40 -8.91 -0.56 -3.92
N VAL A 41 -9.80 0.20 -4.55
CA VAL A 41 -10.06 1.60 -4.19
C VAL A 41 -10.70 1.70 -2.82
N THR A 42 -11.68 0.85 -2.49
CA THR A 42 -12.35 0.83 -1.19
C THR A 42 -11.38 0.53 -0.06
N VAL A 43 -10.57 -0.53 -0.21
CA VAL A 43 -9.58 -0.93 0.81
C VAL A 43 -8.51 0.14 0.99
N LEU A 44 -8.05 0.77 -0.10
CA LEU A 44 -7.09 1.86 -0.03
C LEU A 44 -7.64 3.06 0.76
N ASN A 45 -8.85 3.53 0.41
CA ASN A 45 -9.47 4.65 1.11
C ASN A 45 -9.73 4.33 2.58
N LEU A 46 -10.17 3.11 2.88
CA LEU A 46 -10.35 2.65 4.25
C LEU A 46 -9.03 2.67 5.03
N GLY A 47 -7.94 2.22 4.41
CA GLY A 47 -6.60 2.27 5.00
C GLY A 47 -6.13 3.69 5.29
N VAL A 48 -6.34 4.64 4.37
CA VAL A 48 -6.01 6.05 4.59
C VAL A 48 -6.85 6.64 5.74
N ALA A 49 -8.16 6.38 5.74
CA ALA A 49 -9.05 6.86 6.80
C ALA A 49 -8.69 6.29 8.18
N ALA A 50 -8.42 4.99 8.25
CA ALA A 50 -7.98 4.32 9.48
C ALA A 50 -6.62 4.87 9.95
N GLY A 51 -5.66 5.02 9.05
CA GLY A 51 -4.34 5.58 9.36
C GLY A 51 -4.40 7.02 9.83
N ALA A 52 -5.23 7.86 9.21
CA ALA A 52 -5.44 9.24 9.63
C ALA A 52 -6.11 9.32 11.01
N THR A 53 -7.11 8.47 11.27
CA THR A 53 -7.81 8.41 12.55
C THR A 53 -6.86 7.98 13.67
N LEU A 54 -6.13 6.87 13.47
CA LEU A 54 -5.14 6.39 14.44
C LEU A 54 -4.00 7.38 14.64
N GLY A 55 -3.50 7.99 13.55
CA GLY A 55 -2.46 9.01 13.62
C GLY A 55 -2.91 10.24 14.41
N GLY A 56 -4.17 10.66 14.26
CA GLY A 56 -4.77 11.73 15.05
C GLY A 56 -4.82 11.39 16.54
N LEU A 57 -5.26 10.18 16.90
CA LEU A 57 -5.27 9.74 18.31
C LEU A 57 -3.87 9.70 18.92
N VAL A 58 -2.87 9.29 18.13
CA VAL A 58 -1.48 9.22 18.59
C VAL A 58 -0.85 10.60 18.74
N LEU A 59 -1.33 11.59 17.99
CA LEU A 59 -0.79 12.95 18.00
C LEU A 59 -0.86 13.59 19.39
N ASP A 60 -1.88 13.26 20.18
CA ASP A 60 -2.08 13.72 21.56
C ASP A 60 -0.98 13.24 22.51
N HIS A 61 -0.24 12.19 22.14
CA HIS A 61 0.89 11.65 22.91
C HIS A 61 2.24 12.25 22.52
N GLY A 62 2.24 13.25 21.63
CA GLY A 62 3.42 14.00 21.21
C GLY A 62 4.16 13.39 20.02
N PRO A 63 5.12 14.15 19.45
CA PRO A 63 5.73 13.84 18.16
C PRO A 63 6.60 12.57 18.16
N ILE A 64 7.15 12.18 19.31
CA ILE A 64 7.95 10.95 19.44
C ILE A 64 7.05 9.73 19.29
N ALA A 65 5.87 9.72 19.92
CA ALA A 65 4.91 8.63 19.81
C ALA A 65 4.45 8.43 18.36
N VAL A 66 4.14 9.53 17.66
CA VAL A 66 3.81 9.52 16.23
C VAL A 66 4.94 8.90 15.40
N THR A 67 6.18 9.29 15.66
CA THR A 67 7.34 8.77 14.92
C THR A 67 7.53 7.27 15.14
N LEU A 68 7.46 6.80 16.40
CA LEU A 68 7.61 5.38 16.73
C LEU A 68 6.50 4.52 16.10
N ILE A 69 5.26 5.01 16.15
CA ILE A 69 4.12 4.29 15.56
C ILE A 69 4.20 4.29 14.03
N ALA A 70 4.60 5.39 13.41
CA ALA A 70 4.79 5.45 11.96
C ALA A 70 5.91 4.50 11.50
N VAL A 71 7.04 4.47 12.19
CA VAL A 71 8.17 3.58 11.86
C VAL A 71 7.81 2.10 12.06
N THR A 72 7.11 1.77 13.15
CA THR A 72 6.66 0.39 13.39
C THR A 72 5.62 -0.06 12.37
N ALA A 73 4.64 0.79 12.03
CA ALA A 73 3.67 0.50 10.98
C ALA A 73 4.35 0.30 9.61
N ALA A 74 5.31 1.16 9.26
CA ALA A 74 6.08 1.02 8.02
C ALA A 74 6.93 -0.26 8.01
N ALA A 75 7.56 -0.61 9.13
CA ALA A 75 8.34 -1.85 9.26
C ALA A 75 7.45 -3.09 9.12
N VAL A 76 6.29 -3.12 9.78
CA VAL A 76 5.31 -4.21 9.65
C VAL A 76 4.80 -4.33 8.22
N GLY A 77 4.44 -3.21 7.58
CA GLY A 77 4.00 -3.21 6.19
C GLY A 77 5.09 -3.71 5.23
N THR A 78 6.32 -3.26 5.42
CA THR A 78 7.48 -3.71 4.63
C THR A 78 7.76 -5.20 4.84
N PHE A 79 7.68 -5.67 6.09
CA PHE A 79 7.84 -7.08 6.42
C PHE A 79 6.74 -7.95 5.79
N ALA A 80 5.48 -7.51 5.88
CA ALA A 80 4.37 -8.20 5.23
C ALA A 80 4.56 -8.29 3.70
N LEU A 81 5.01 -7.21 3.07
CA LEU A 81 5.34 -7.20 1.64
C LEU A 81 6.53 -8.11 1.30
N ALA A 82 7.55 -8.17 2.17
CA ALA A 82 8.69 -9.06 1.98
C ALA A 82 8.31 -10.54 2.13
N LEU A 83 7.36 -10.86 3.01
CA LEU A 83 6.81 -12.22 3.17
C LEU A 83 5.93 -12.64 2.01
N MET A 84 5.30 -11.70 1.29
CA MET A 84 4.58 -12.00 0.07
C MET A 84 5.58 -12.45 -1.01
N ARG A 85 5.73 -13.77 -1.17
CA ARG A 85 6.47 -14.33 -2.30
C ARG A 85 5.90 -13.75 -3.60
N PRO A 86 6.74 -13.30 -4.54
CA PRO A 86 6.27 -13.05 -5.90
C PRO A 86 5.62 -14.36 -6.38
N LEU A 87 4.34 -14.32 -6.73
CA LEU A 87 3.74 -15.35 -7.56
C LEU A 87 4.40 -15.27 -8.93
N ASN A 88 5.65 -15.73 -9.02
CA ASN A 88 6.27 -16.10 -10.28
C ASN A 88 5.60 -17.42 -10.65
N THR A 89 4.42 -17.34 -11.28
CA THR A 89 3.97 -18.45 -12.10
C THR A 89 4.98 -18.55 -13.23
N PRO A 90 5.78 -19.64 -13.32
CA PRO A 90 6.55 -19.90 -14.52
C PRO A 90 5.57 -19.84 -15.69
N HIS A 91 5.90 -19.08 -16.73
CA HIS A 91 5.24 -19.24 -18.01
C HIS A 91 5.77 -20.54 -18.62
N GLU A 92 5.39 -21.68 -18.02
CA GLU A 92 5.51 -22.97 -18.67
C GLU A 92 4.38 -23.06 -19.69
N GLY A 93 4.78 -23.19 -20.96
CA GLY A 93 3.88 -23.24 -22.11
C GLY A 93 4.49 -22.53 -23.31
N THR A 94 5.61 -23.01 -23.86
CA THR A 94 5.62 -23.84 -25.07
C THR A 94 4.55 -23.48 -26.12
N ARG A 95 5.08 -23.05 -27.28
CA ARG A 95 4.49 -22.88 -28.62
C ARG A 95 4.08 -21.46 -28.99
#